data_AF-A0A849WN40-F1
#
_entry.id   AF-A0A849WN40-F1
#
_cell.length_a   1.000
_cell.length_b   1.000
_cell.length_c   1.000
_cell.angle_alpha   90.00
_cell.angle_beta   90.00
_cell.angle_gamma   90.00
#
_symmetry.space_group_name_H-M   'P 1'
#
loop_
_entity.id
_entity.type
_entity.pdbx_description
1 polymer ?
#
loop_
_entity_poly.entity_id
_entity_poly.type
_entity_poly.pdbx_seq_one_letter_code
_entity_poly.pdbx_strand_id
1 'polypeptide(L)'
;MKKKISILFSILFFLTSISSTAQDKKSPVKVVNTPKSEDFKNENEKSDTKKSEVLLLETHQNESMFLNSLDYPELQVVPRASERLQMDGFREQDNGWFMFWPFHVASGATLLAALMHKNRFNPAKENDDDFRKYTDFKVNAAVGVSVSWFALTYFISAGQPYLTELNKINNIKGKDKKSSLLKERMAEEAMQKPAELIKMLTYLSTITNLVASGGLIDVVNSDYNLYAGVAMLAAFMPLIFKNKYVENYEKQMEYKRKIYTPVVYTDIYKPTQYSQWSPRLVVEWKF
;
A
#
# COMPACT_ATOMS: atom_id res chain seq x y z
N MET A 1 15.03 34.07 19.96
CA MET A 1 14.76 32.67 19.54
C MET A 1 14.06 32.56 18.17
N LYS A 2 14.46 33.31 17.12
CA LYS A 2 13.75 33.33 15.81
C LYS A 2 14.38 32.50 14.68
N LYS A 3 15.49 31.79 14.92
CA LYS A 3 16.28 31.14 13.84
C LYS A 3 15.95 29.67 13.54
N LYS A 4 15.13 28.97 14.34
CA LYS A 4 14.88 27.52 14.14
C LYS A 4 13.65 27.16 13.30
N ILE A 5 12.74 28.10 13.03
CA ILE A 5 11.50 27.83 12.26
C ILE A 5 11.73 27.84 10.74
N SER A 6 12.78 28.49 10.25
CA SER A 6 13.09 28.59 8.82
C SER A 6 13.44 27.23 8.16
N ILE A 7 14.05 26.32 8.93
CA ILE A 7 14.53 25.03 8.39
C ILE A 7 13.37 24.08 8.04
N LEU A 8 12.26 24.14 8.78
CA LEU A 8 11.07 23.31 8.52
C LEU A 8 10.31 23.73 7.26
N PHE A 9 10.29 25.04 6.94
CA PHE A 9 9.65 25.53 5.72
C PHE A 9 10.46 25.22 4.44
N SER A 10 11.78 25.17 4.53
CA SER A 10 12.64 24.89 3.37
C SER A 10 12.54 23.44 2.88
N ILE A 11 12.21 22.49 3.77
CA ILE A 11 12.00 21.07 3.41
C ILE A 11 10.66 20.90 2.69
N LEU A 12 9.63 21.66 3.07
CA LEU A 12 8.31 21.59 2.43
C LEU A 12 8.34 22.12 0.99
N PHE A 13 9.17 23.13 0.70
CA PHE A 13 9.30 23.74 -0.63
C PHE A 13 10.15 22.90 -1.60
N PHE A 14 11.05 22.06 -1.11
CA PHE A 14 11.91 21.20 -1.95
C PHE A 14 11.18 19.99 -2.54
N LEU A 15 10.06 19.57 -1.94
CA LEU A 15 9.28 18.41 -2.41
C LEU A 15 8.35 18.76 -3.58
N THR A 16 8.01 20.03 -3.78
CA THR A 16 7.11 20.47 -4.88
C THR A 16 7.84 20.75 -6.20
N SER A 17 9.16 20.90 -6.20
CA SER A 17 9.93 21.29 -7.39
C SER A 17 10.45 20.13 -8.24
N ILE A 18 10.27 18.87 -7.84
CA ILE A 18 10.79 17.70 -8.57
C ILE A 18 9.78 17.12 -9.59
N SER A 19 8.52 17.59 -9.63
CA SER A 19 7.46 16.91 -10.41
C SER A 19 7.05 17.59 -11.74
N SER A 20 7.82 18.56 -12.25
CA SER A 20 7.43 19.32 -13.45
C SER A 20 8.23 18.96 -14.71
N THR A 21 8.29 17.68 -15.08
CA THR A 21 8.60 17.26 -16.47
C THR A 21 7.94 15.92 -16.76
N ALA A 22 6.67 15.91 -17.18
CA ALA A 22 6.06 14.85 -18.01
C ALA A 22 4.58 15.18 -18.28
N GLN A 23 4.30 16.20 -19.09
CA GLN A 23 3.06 16.21 -19.87
C GLN A 23 3.37 15.49 -21.17
N ASP A 24 3.04 14.19 -21.22
CA ASP A 24 3.06 13.43 -22.45
C ASP A 24 1.67 12.92 -22.80
N LYS A 25 1.41 12.91 -24.12
CA LYS A 25 0.09 12.91 -24.75
C LYS A 25 -0.78 11.70 -24.36
N LYS A 26 -2.02 12.00 -23.93
CA LYS A 26 -3.11 11.01 -23.78
C LYS A 26 -3.40 10.35 -25.13
N SER A 27 -3.06 9.07 -25.24
CA SER A 27 -3.59 8.17 -26.27
C SER A 27 -4.89 7.53 -25.73
N PRO A 28 -5.92 7.29 -26.56
CA PRO A 28 -7.15 6.68 -26.10
C PRO A 28 -6.89 5.21 -25.71
N VAL A 29 -7.11 4.90 -24.43
CA VAL A 29 -7.08 3.56 -23.87
C VAL A 29 -8.21 2.74 -24.52
N LYS A 30 -7.85 1.69 -25.26
CA LYS A 30 -8.80 0.66 -25.68
C LYS A 30 -9.24 -0.11 -24.43
N VAL A 31 -10.53 -0.02 -24.13
CA VAL A 31 -11.22 -0.87 -23.15
C VAL A 31 -11.06 -2.32 -23.59
N VAL A 32 -10.27 -3.09 -22.85
CA VAL A 32 -10.19 -4.55 -23.00
C VAL A 32 -11.37 -5.14 -22.24
N ASN A 33 -12.20 -5.87 -22.98
CA ASN A 33 -13.42 -6.51 -22.51
C ASN A 33 -13.18 -7.38 -21.27
N THR A 34 -14.00 -7.14 -20.24
CA THR A 34 -14.29 -8.05 -19.14
C THR A 34 -14.93 -9.34 -19.68
N PRO A 35 -14.50 -10.55 -19.22
CA PRO A 35 -15.30 -11.75 -19.41
C PRO A 35 -16.48 -11.71 -18.44
N LYS A 36 -17.71 -11.67 -18.98
CA LYS A 36 -18.94 -11.92 -18.23
C LYS A 36 -18.98 -13.37 -17.74
N SER A 37 -19.30 -13.54 -16.46
CA SER A 37 -19.73 -14.79 -15.84
C SER A 37 -21.21 -15.02 -16.13
N GLU A 38 -21.55 -16.13 -16.79
CA GLU A 38 -22.86 -16.80 -17.03
C GLU A 38 -22.64 -17.62 -18.32
N ASP A 39 -22.68 -18.95 -18.41
CA ASP A 39 -23.66 -19.92 -17.93
C ASP A 39 -22.99 -21.30 -17.70
N PHE A 40 -23.18 -21.89 -16.51
CA PHE A 40 -23.06 -23.34 -16.32
C PHE A 40 -24.45 -23.94 -16.57
N LYS A 41 -24.67 -24.50 -17.77
CA LYS A 41 -25.81 -25.37 -18.05
C LYS A 41 -25.33 -26.77 -18.41
N ASN A 42 -25.91 -27.73 -17.69
CA ASN A 42 -25.79 -29.17 -17.83
C ASN A 42 -25.96 -29.64 -19.27
N GLU A 43 -25.04 -30.48 -19.74
CA GLU A 43 -25.37 -31.56 -20.66
C GLU A 43 -24.55 -32.80 -20.27
N ASN A 44 -25.28 -33.78 -19.74
CA ASN A 44 -24.83 -35.13 -19.48
C ASN A 44 -25.46 -36.04 -20.55
N GLU A 45 -24.76 -37.12 -20.85
CA GLU A 45 -25.16 -38.29 -21.67
C GLU A 45 -25.06 -38.18 -23.21
N LYS A 46 -23.98 -38.74 -23.75
CA LYS A 46 -24.11 -39.94 -24.58
C LYS A 46 -22.83 -40.79 -24.58
N SER A 47 -23.08 -42.10 -24.55
CA SER A 47 -22.18 -43.22 -24.36
C SER A 47 -21.33 -43.57 -25.59
N ASP A 48 -20.37 -44.48 -25.32
CA ASP A 48 -19.65 -45.36 -26.25
C ASP A 48 -18.45 -44.72 -26.98
N THR A 49 -17.21 -45.20 -26.88
CA THR A 49 -16.77 -46.60 -26.87
C THR A 49 -15.32 -46.67 -26.34
N LYS A 50 -15.01 -47.72 -25.58
CA LYS A 50 -13.66 -48.09 -25.16
C LYS A 50 -12.71 -48.22 -26.36
N LYS A 51 -11.72 -47.34 -26.45
CA LYS A 51 -10.36 -47.70 -26.87
C LYS A 51 -9.43 -47.37 -25.72
N SER A 52 -8.88 -48.42 -25.13
CA SER A 52 -7.77 -48.35 -24.19
C SER A 52 -6.55 -47.82 -24.92
N GLU A 53 -6.48 -46.49 -25.06
CA GLU A 53 -5.24 -45.80 -25.30
C GLU A 53 -4.48 -45.89 -23.97
N VAL A 54 -3.46 -46.75 -23.95
CA VAL A 54 -2.48 -46.80 -22.87
C VAL A 54 -1.87 -45.41 -22.82
N LEU A 55 -2.37 -44.61 -21.88
CA LEU A 55 -1.85 -43.30 -21.54
C LEU A 55 -0.47 -43.56 -20.94
N LEU A 56 0.52 -43.71 -21.82
CA LEU A 56 1.93 -43.61 -21.49
C LEU A 56 2.09 -42.21 -20.90
N LEU A 57 1.94 -42.12 -19.58
CA LEU A 57 2.42 -40.99 -18.81
C LEU A 57 3.89 -40.84 -19.20
N GLU A 58 4.23 -39.83 -19.99
CA GLU A 58 5.59 -39.39 -20.21
C GLU A 58 6.14 -38.86 -18.89
N THR A 59 6.59 -39.77 -18.02
CA THR A 59 7.10 -39.48 -16.68
C THR A 59 8.25 -38.46 -16.71
N HIS A 60 9.05 -38.46 -17.78
CA HIS A 60 10.19 -37.55 -17.93
C HIS A 60 9.83 -36.10 -18.32
N GLN A 61 8.70 -35.85 -19.01
CA GLN A 61 8.25 -34.47 -19.25
C GLN A 61 7.70 -33.84 -17.96
N ASN A 62 7.02 -34.64 -17.14
CA ASN A 62 6.52 -34.19 -15.85
C ASN A 62 7.64 -33.96 -14.83
N GLU A 63 8.69 -34.79 -14.82
CA GLU A 63 9.87 -34.58 -13.97
C GLU A 63 10.64 -33.32 -14.37
N SER A 64 10.85 -33.06 -15.66
CA SER A 64 11.53 -31.84 -16.09
C SER A 64 10.68 -30.59 -15.87
N MET A 65 9.34 -30.64 -15.97
CA MET A 65 8.47 -29.54 -15.52
C MET A 65 8.49 -29.37 -14.00
N PHE A 66 8.52 -30.47 -13.23
CA PHE A 66 8.58 -30.45 -11.78
C PHE A 66 9.92 -29.93 -11.25
N LEU A 67 11.05 -30.40 -11.80
CA LEU A 67 12.40 -29.92 -11.49
C LEU A 67 12.62 -28.48 -11.98
N ASN A 68 12.09 -28.10 -13.15
CA ASN A 68 12.11 -26.69 -13.56
C ASN A 68 11.18 -25.81 -12.71
N SER A 69 10.13 -26.38 -12.12
CA SER A 69 9.26 -25.68 -11.18
C SER A 69 9.93 -25.46 -9.81
N LEU A 70 10.91 -26.29 -9.44
CA LEU A 70 11.71 -26.16 -8.21
C LEU A 70 12.74 -25.01 -8.26
N ASP A 71 13.12 -24.49 -9.44
CA ASP A 71 14.15 -23.43 -9.47
C ASP A 71 13.67 -22.05 -8.98
N TYR A 72 12.37 -21.77 -9.03
CA TYR A 72 11.80 -20.46 -8.68
C TYR A 72 10.44 -20.60 -8.01
N PRO A 73 10.41 -20.80 -6.69
CA PRO A 73 9.18 -21.03 -5.96
C PRO A 73 8.25 -19.80 -5.98
N GLU A 74 8.76 -18.60 -6.30
CA GLU A 74 7.95 -17.40 -6.54
C GLU A 74 6.91 -17.53 -7.67
N LEU A 75 7.14 -18.41 -8.65
CA LEU A 75 6.20 -18.63 -9.76
C LEU A 75 5.04 -19.56 -9.39
N GLN A 76 5.14 -20.28 -8.27
CA GLN A 76 4.13 -21.22 -7.80
C GLN A 76 3.16 -20.59 -6.79
N VAL A 77 3.43 -19.36 -6.37
CA VAL A 77 2.62 -18.65 -5.37
C VAL A 77 1.32 -18.20 -5.99
N VAL A 78 0.21 -18.52 -5.31
CA VAL A 78 -1.11 -18.06 -5.71
C VAL A 78 -1.69 -17.18 -4.59
N PRO A 79 -2.08 -15.93 -4.88
CA PRO A 79 -1.90 -15.22 -6.15
C PRO A 79 -0.43 -14.80 -6.36
N ARG A 80 -0.02 -14.71 -7.63
CA ARG A 80 1.28 -14.15 -8.01
C ARG A 80 1.34 -12.65 -7.71
N ALA A 81 2.54 -12.06 -7.67
CA ALA A 81 2.67 -10.62 -7.46
C ALA A 81 2.02 -9.86 -8.62
N SER A 82 2.19 -10.34 -9.85
CA SER A 82 1.56 -9.76 -11.05
C SER A 82 0.02 -9.84 -11.01
N GLU A 83 -0.54 -10.98 -10.61
CA GLU A 83 -1.98 -11.18 -10.46
C GLU A 83 -2.57 -10.30 -9.34
N ARG A 84 -1.86 -10.20 -8.21
CA ARG A 84 -2.27 -9.33 -7.11
C ARG A 84 -2.25 -7.87 -7.54
N LEU A 85 -1.18 -7.43 -8.22
CA LEU A 85 -1.09 -6.08 -8.76
C LEU A 85 -2.23 -5.80 -9.74
N GLN A 86 -2.63 -6.78 -10.55
CA GLN A 86 -3.79 -6.66 -11.44
C GLN A 86 -5.09 -6.48 -10.67
N MET A 87 -5.37 -7.35 -9.68
CA MET A 87 -6.58 -7.23 -8.85
C MET A 87 -6.63 -5.90 -8.09
N ASP A 88 -5.51 -5.48 -7.52
CA ASP A 88 -5.43 -4.24 -6.75
C ASP A 88 -5.40 -3.00 -7.65
N GLY A 89 -4.87 -3.09 -8.87
CA GLY A 89 -4.93 -2.04 -9.88
C GLY A 89 -6.37 -1.77 -10.35
N PHE A 90 -7.18 -2.81 -10.52
CA PHE A 90 -8.62 -2.62 -10.81
C PHE A 90 -9.37 -2.02 -9.61
N ARG A 91 -9.07 -2.47 -8.38
CA ARG A 91 -9.65 -1.86 -7.17
C ARG A 91 -9.24 -0.40 -6.99
N GLU A 92 -8.01 -0.05 -7.34
CA GLU A 92 -7.50 1.32 -7.34
C GLU A 92 -8.26 2.19 -8.35
N GLN A 93 -8.58 1.64 -9.52
CA GLN A 93 -9.39 2.33 -10.52
C GLN A 93 -10.82 2.60 -10.01
N ASP A 94 -11.44 1.62 -9.35
CA ASP A 94 -12.82 1.72 -8.86
C ASP A 94 -12.95 2.61 -7.61
N ASN A 95 -11.97 2.53 -6.69
CA ASN A 95 -12.12 3.13 -5.37
C ASN A 95 -10.80 3.65 -4.75
N GLY A 96 -9.84 4.09 -5.57
CA GLY A 96 -8.54 4.58 -5.11
C GLY A 96 -8.64 5.71 -4.08
N TRP A 97 -9.63 6.61 -4.22
CA TRP A 97 -9.83 7.73 -3.31
C TRP A 97 -10.16 7.28 -1.88
N PHE A 98 -10.98 6.25 -1.75
CA PHE A 98 -11.40 5.72 -0.45
C PHE A 98 -10.30 4.90 0.23
N MET A 99 -9.27 4.45 -0.49
CA MET A 99 -8.10 3.82 0.14
C MET A 99 -7.40 4.77 1.12
N PHE A 100 -7.58 6.08 0.96
CA PHE A 100 -7.03 7.13 1.82
C PHE A 100 -7.98 7.62 2.92
N TRP A 101 -9.10 6.92 3.17
CA TRP A 101 -10.07 7.34 4.19
C TRP A 101 -9.48 7.67 5.58
N PRO A 102 -8.43 6.99 6.11
CA PRO A 102 -7.87 7.36 7.41
C PRO A 102 -7.24 8.76 7.40
N PHE A 103 -6.63 9.14 6.27
CA PHE A 103 -6.07 10.48 6.05
C PHE A 103 -7.19 11.52 5.91
N HIS A 104 -8.29 11.17 5.23
CA HIS A 104 -9.46 12.03 5.07
C HIS A 104 -10.14 12.32 6.41
N VAL A 105 -10.26 11.31 7.28
CA VAL A 105 -10.85 11.50 8.61
C VAL A 105 -9.96 12.39 9.48
N ALA A 106 -8.64 12.14 9.50
CA ALA A 106 -7.70 12.97 10.25
C ALA A 106 -7.73 14.44 9.77
N SER A 107 -7.62 14.65 8.47
CA SER A 107 -7.59 15.99 7.87
C SER A 107 -8.96 16.68 7.96
N GLY A 108 -10.05 15.93 7.78
CA GLY A 108 -11.42 16.43 7.91
C GLY A 108 -11.74 16.87 9.34
N ALA A 109 -11.29 16.11 10.35
CA ALA A 109 -11.46 16.48 11.75
C ALA A 109 -10.66 17.74 12.11
N THR A 110 -9.39 17.83 11.67
CA THR A 110 -8.57 19.04 11.85
C THR A 110 -9.19 20.25 11.17
N LEU A 111 -9.68 20.08 9.94
CA LEU A 111 -10.37 21.15 9.19
C LEU A 111 -11.63 21.61 9.92
N LEU A 112 -12.47 20.68 10.36
CA LEU A 112 -13.70 20.99 11.09
C LEU A 112 -13.39 21.71 12.39
N ALA A 113 -12.40 21.23 13.15
CA ALA A 113 -11.94 21.92 14.36
C ALA A 113 -11.51 23.36 14.03
N ALA A 114 -10.64 23.55 13.04
CA ALA A 114 -10.19 24.88 12.64
C ALA A 114 -11.35 25.81 12.21
N LEU A 115 -12.33 25.30 11.47
CA LEU A 115 -13.51 26.07 11.07
C LEU A 115 -14.40 26.45 12.25
N MET A 116 -14.59 25.55 13.23
CA MET A 116 -15.34 25.85 14.46
C MET A 116 -14.61 26.87 15.35
N HIS A 117 -13.28 26.93 15.24
CA HIS A 117 -12.42 27.85 15.98
C HIS A 117 -12.32 29.24 15.32
N LYS A 118 -12.75 29.37 14.06
CA LYS A 118 -12.75 30.64 13.33
C LYS A 118 -13.69 31.64 14.00
N ASN A 119 -13.17 32.83 14.32
CA ASN A 119 -13.90 33.92 14.98
C ASN A 119 -14.41 33.60 16.40
N ARG A 120 -13.90 32.56 17.06
CA ARG A 120 -14.28 32.18 18.45
C ARG A 120 -13.11 32.39 19.40
N PHE A 121 -12.69 33.65 19.56
CA PHE A 121 -11.53 33.99 20.38
C PHE A 121 -11.83 33.85 21.87
N ASN A 122 -10.77 33.62 22.66
CA ASN A 122 -10.87 33.69 24.10
C ASN A 122 -11.19 35.14 24.54
N PRO A 123 -12.32 35.39 25.23
CA PRO A 123 -12.79 36.73 25.57
C PRO A 123 -11.81 37.47 26.48
N ALA A 124 -10.98 36.74 27.23
CA ALA A 124 -9.96 37.33 28.09
C ALA A 124 -8.81 38.00 27.31
N LYS A 125 -8.63 37.68 26.02
CA LYS A 125 -7.52 38.17 25.17
C LYS A 125 -8.00 38.75 23.84
N GLU A 126 -9.30 38.95 23.68
CA GLU A 126 -9.89 39.37 22.41
C GLU A 126 -9.49 40.80 21.99
N ASN A 127 -9.17 41.67 22.96
CA ASN A 127 -8.74 43.04 22.69
C ASN A 127 -7.25 43.17 22.30
N ASP A 128 -6.49 42.08 22.31
CA ASP A 128 -5.08 42.08 21.94
C ASP A 128 -4.91 41.74 20.45
N ASP A 129 -4.56 42.74 19.65
CA ASP A 129 -4.36 42.60 18.20
C ASP A 129 -3.28 41.57 17.84
N ASP A 130 -2.24 41.42 18.67
CA ASP A 130 -1.18 40.44 18.43
C ASP A 130 -1.69 39.03 18.69
N PHE A 131 -2.53 38.85 19.71
CA PHE A 131 -3.20 37.58 19.98
C PHE A 131 -4.16 37.18 18.86
N ARG A 132 -4.93 38.14 18.31
CA ARG A 132 -5.84 37.88 17.17
C ARG A 132 -5.07 37.43 15.94
N LYS A 133 -4.00 38.14 15.56
CA LYS A 133 -3.14 37.75 14.43
C LYS A 133 -2.53 36.37 14.60
N TYR A 134 -2.06 36.06 15.81
CA TYR A 134 -1.51 34.75 16.13
C TYR A 134 -2.56 33.63 16.04
N THR A 135 -3.77 33.91 16.51
CA THR A 135 -4.91 32.99 16.42
C THR A 135 -5.29 32.71 14.97
N ASP A 136 -5.49 33.77 14.19
CA ASP A 136 -5.86 33.66 12.79
C ASP A 136 -4.78 32.89 12.01
N PHE A 137 -3.51 33.14 12.31
CA PHE A 137 -2.41 32.38 11.72
C PHE A 137 -2.53 30.87 12.02
N LYS A 138 -2.78 30.48 13.28
CA LYS A 138 -2.91 29.08 13.67
C LYS A 138 -4.13 28.40 13.03
N VAL A 139 -5.29 29.07 13.03
CA VAL A 139 -6.50 28.57 12.38
C VAL A 139 -6.27 28.40 10.89
N ASN A 140 -5.72 29.40 10.21
CA ASN A 140 -5.43 29.32 8.78
C ASN A 140 -4.35 28.28 8.46
N ALA A 141 -3.35 28.11 9.32
CA ALA A 141 -2.35 27.06 9.18
C ALA A 141 -2.99 25.66 9.30
N ALA A 142 -3.89 25.45 10.26
CA ALA A 142 -4.60 24.18 10.43
C ALA A 142 -5.52 23.87 9.23
N VAL A 143 -6.24 24.87 8.72
CA VAL A 143 -7.01 24.75 7.46
C VAL A 143 -6.08 24.39 6.30
N GLY A 144 -4.96 25.10 6.15
CA GLY A 144 -3.97 24.87 5.10
C GLY A 144 -3.42 23.45 5.12
N VAL A 145 -2.96 22.98 6.28
CA VAL A 145 -2.47 21.60 6.47
C VAL A 145 -3.54 20.58 6.05
N SER A 146 -4.79 20.78 6.47
CA SER A 146 -5.88 19.85 6.17
C SER A 146 -6.19 19.79 4.68
N VAL A 147 -6.29 20.95 4.01
CA VAL A 147 -6.54 21.04 2.57
C VAL A 147 -5.36 20.47 1.77
N SER A 148 -4.12 20.72 2.20
CA SER A 148 -2.93 20.13 1.58
C SER A 148 -2.97 18.60 1.61
N TRP A 149 -3.43 17.98 2.70
CA TRP A 149 -3.58 16.53 2.78
C TRP A 149 -4.66 15.98 1.86
N PHE A 150 -5.81 16.64 1.75
CA PHE A 150 -6.84 16.27 0.76
C PHE A 150 -6.31 16.37 -0.67
N ALA A 151 -5.60 17.44 -1.00
CA ALA A 151 -5.01 17.63 -2.32
C ALA A 151 -3.94 16.58 -2.63
N LEU A 152 -3.07 16.26 -1.65
CA LEU A 152 -2.01 15.27 -1.81
C LEU A 152 -2.58 13.85 -2.00
N THR A 153 -3.54 13.46 -1.18
CA THR A 153 -4.21 12.16 -1.31
C THR A 153 -4.99 12.06 -2.63
N TYR A 154 -5.57 13.16 -3.10
CA TYR A 154 -6.25 13.21 -4.41
C TYR A 154 -5.25 13.01 -5.54
N PHE A 155 -4.13 13.73 -5.49
CA PHE A 155 -3.07 13.64 -6.47
C PHE A 155 -2.51 12.21 -6.57
N ILE A 156 -2.22 11.57 -5.43
CA ILE A 156 -1.72 10.19 -5.41
C ILE A 156 -2.79 9.23 -5.95
N SER A 157 -4.05 9.36 -5.51
CA SER A 157 -5.14 8.53 -5.98
C SER A 157 -5.40 8.67 -7.49
N ALA A 158 -5.31 9.89 -8.02
CA ALA A 158 -5.48 10.16 -9.45
C ALA A 158 -4.33 9.62 -10.28
N GLY A 159 -3.14 9.48 -9.69
CA GLY A 159 -1.96 8.90 -10.34
C GLY A 159 -2.06 7.39 -10.61
N GLN A 160 -2.97 6.68 -9.92
CA GLN A 160 -3.20 5.24 -10.07
C GLN A 160 -1.87 4.44 -10.22
N PRO A 161 -0.98 4.48 -9.21
CA PRO A 161 0.34 3.88 -9.31
C PRO A 161 0.33 2.38 -9.66
N TYR A 162 -0.64 1.59 -9.17
CA TYR A 162 -0.71 0.18 -9.53
C TYR A 162 -1.11 -0.03 -10.98
N LEU A 163 -2.12 0.69 -11.47
CA LEU A 163 -2.56 0.55 -12.86
C LEU A 163 -1.47 0.98 -13.85
N THR A 164 -0.74 2.06 -13.53
CA THR A 164 0.34 2.56 -14.39
C THR A 164 1.49 1.56 -14.48
N GLU A 165 1.91 0.97 -13.35
CA GLU A 165 2.96 -0.05 -13.36
C GLU A 165 2.48 -1.38 -14.00
N LEU A 166 1.22 -1.76 -13.80
CA LEU A 166 0.62 -2.92 -14.44
C LEU A 166 0.68 -2.82 -15.97
N ASN A 167 0.37 -1.64 -16.53
CA ASN A 167 0.47 -1.39 -17.96
C ASN A 167 1.91 -1.55 -18.49
N LYS A 168 2.93 -1.14 -17.71
CA LYS A 168 4.34 -1.35 -18.05
C LYS A 168 4.72 -2.83 -18.04
N ILE A 169 4.27 -3.57 -17.03
CA ILE A 169 4.54 -5.01 -16.89
C ILE A 169 3.87 -5.82 -18.01
N ASN A 170 2.64 -5.44 -18.39
CA ASN A 170 1.90 -6.08 -19.48
C ASN A 170 2.57 -5.89 -20.85
N ASN A 171 3.36 -4.83 -21.03
CA ASN A 171 4.12 -4.59 -22.26
C ASN A 171 5.36 -5.49 -22.42
N ILE A 172 5.76 -6.21 -21.37
CA ILE A 172 6.88 -7.16 -21.44
C ILE A 172 6.45 -8.38 -22.25
N LYS A 173 6.96 -8.49 -23.48
CA LYS A 173 6.71 -9.61 -24.38
C LYS A 173 7.59 -10.81 -24.00
N GLY A 174 7.05 -12.01 -24.18
CA GLY A 174 7.74 -13.26 -23.87
C GLY A 174 6.92 -14.13 -22.93
N LYS A 175 6.98 -15.44 -23.18
CA LYS A 175 6.47 -16.49 -22.28
C LYS A 175 7.63 -17.27 -21.63
N ASP A 176 8.86 -16.86 -21.90
CA ASP A 176 10.06 -17.51 -21.38
C ASP A 176 10.11 -17.39 -19.85
N LYS A 177 10.71 -18.37 -19.18
CA LYS A 177 10.90 -18.40 -17.71
C LYS A 177 11.52 -17.09 -17.20
N LYS A 178 12.57 -16.60 -17.88
CA LYS A 178 13.23 -15.32 -17.58
C LYS A 178 12.26 -14.13 -17.65
N SER A 179 11.40 -14.09 -18.66
CA SER A 179 10.43 -12.99 -18.84
C SER A 179 9.34 -13.03 -17.77
N SER A 180 8.91 -14.22 -17.35
CA SER A 180 7.94 -14.39 -16.27
C SER A 180 8.51 -13.93 -14.93
N LEU A 181 9.76 -14.31 -14.62
CA LEU A 181 10.44 -13.85 -13.41
C LEU A 181 10.65 -12.34 -13.40
N LEU A 182 10.99 -11.76 -14.55
CA LEU A 182 11.11 -10.31 -14.67
C LEU A 182 9.78 -9.61 -14.37
N LYS A 183 8.67 -10.13 -14.89
CA LYS A 183 7.32 -9.60 -14.59
C LYS A 183 7.00 -9.66 -13.11
N GLU A 184 7.29 -10.79 -12.46
CA GLU A 184 7.06 -10.93 -11.02
C GLU A 184 7.91 -9.96 -10.20
N ARG A 185 9.21 -9.82 -10.49
CA ARG A 185 10.08 -8.86 -9.80
C ARG A 185 9.63 -7.41 -9.99
N MET A 186 9.27 -7.04 -11.22
CA MET A 186 8.73 -5.71 -11.48
C MET A 186 7.40 -5.47 -10.77
N ALA A 187 6.53 -6.49 -10.67
CA ALA A 187 5.29 -6.39 -9.93
C ALA A 187 5.54 -6.20 -8.42
N GLU A 188 6.51 -6.92 -7.84
CA GLU A 188 6.91 -6.74 -6.45
C GLU A 188 7.44 -5.31 -6.18
N GLU A 189 8.31 -4.79 -7.04
CA GLU A 189 8.84 -3.43 -6.93
C GLU A 189 7.73 -2.38 -7.10
N ALA A 190 6.77 -2.62 -8.00
CA ALA A 190 5.61 -1.76 -8.21
C ALA A 190 4.70 -1.71 -6.98
N MET A 191 4.63 -2.79 -6.20
CA MET A 191 3.91 -2.80 -4.92
C MET A 191 4.67 -2.10 -3.79
N GLN A 192 6.00 -2.23 -3.76
CA GLN A 192 6.86 -1.69 -2.69
C GLN A 192 6.87 -0.16 -2.65
N LYS A 193 7.12 0.49 -3.79
CA LYS A 193 7.27 1.96 -3.88
C LYS A 193 6.08 2.74 -3.27
N PRO A 194 4.82 2.48 -3.67
CA PRO A 194 3.69 3.19 -3.07
C PRO A 194 3.52 2.82 -1.59
N ALA A 195 3.77 1.57 -1.18
CA ALA A 195 3.67 1.19 0.23
C ALA A 195 4.65 1.97 1.12
N GLU A 196 5.90 2.12 0.70
CA GLU A 196 6.91 2.91 1.43
C GLU A 196 6.56 4.39 1.50
N LEU A 197 6.10 4.96 0.37
CA LEU A 197 5.62 6.34 0.32
C LEU A 197 4.48 6.55 1.33
N ILE A 198 3.47 5.67 1.33
CA ILE A 198 2.33 5.79 2.24
C ILE A 198 2.74 5.57 3.70
N LYS A 199 3.69 4.67 4.00
CA LYS A 199 4.25 4.53 5.36
C LYS A 199 4.85 5.84 5.85
N MET A 200 5.66 6.51 5.03
CA MET A 200 6.23 7.81 5.38
C MET A 200 5.14 8.87 5.59
N LEU A 201 4.18 8.95 4.66
CA LEU A 201 3.06 9.90 4.74
C LEU A 201 2.17 9.67 5.97
N THR A 202 2.02 8.42 6.42
CA THR A 202 1.26 8.08 7.63
C THR A 202 1.81 8.80 8.85
N TYR A 203 3.12 8.73 9.07
CA TYR A 203 3.77 9.43 10.19
C TYR A 203 3.72 10.95 10.02
N LEU A 204 3.98 11.44 8.81
CA LEU A 204 3.97 12.88 8.52
C LEU A 204 2.57 13.48 8.71
N SER A 205 1.53 12.79 8.25
CA SER A 205 0.14 13.19 8.43
C SER A 205 -0.29 13.18 9.88
N THR A 206 0.08 12.13 10.62
CA THR A 206 -0.20 12.03 12.06
C THR A 206 0.42 13.20 12.80
N ILE A 207 1.71 13.47 12.60
CA ILE A 207 2.42 14.55 13.28
C ILE A 207 1.86 15.92 12.89
N THR A 208 1.67 16.18 11.61
CA THR A 208 1.20 17.51 11.15
C THR A 208 -0.23 17.80 11.59
N ASN A 209 -1.14 16.83 11.53
CA ASN A 209 -2.50 16.99 12.04
C ASN A 209 -2.53 17.11 13.56
N LEU A 210 -1.70 16.35 14.29
CA LEU A 210 -1.61 16.44 15.75
C LEU A 210 -1.08 17.82 16.19
N VAL A 211 -0.05 18.34 15.53
CA VAL A 211 0.49 19.69 15.81
C VAL A 211 -0.52 20.77 15.44
N ALA A 212 -1.20 20.64 14.30
CA ALA A 212 -2.22 21.59 13.88
C ALA A 212 -3.40 21.64 14.87
N SER A 213 -3.95 20.48 15.23
CA SER A 213 -5.07 20.37 16.17
C SER A 213 -4.68 20.75 17.61
N GLY A 214 -3.52 20.31 18.11
CA GLY A 214 -3.02 20.70 19.43
C GLY A 214 -2.74 22.20 19.52
N GLY A 215 -2.29 22.81 18.43
CA GLY A 215 -2.08 24.26 18.36
C GLY A 215 -3.34 25.09 18.55
N LEU A 216 -4.53 24.52 18.32
CA LEU A 216 -5.83 25.20 18.45
C LEU A 216 -6.32 25.28 19.91
N ILE A 217 -5.90 24.36 20.78
CA ILE A 217 -6.37 24.27 22.18
C ILE A 217 -6.03 25.54 22.98
N ASP A 218 -4.84 26.09 22.79
CA ASP A 218 -4.37 27.23 23.60
C ASP A 218 -5.00 28.58 23.20
N VAL A 219 -5.80 28.58 22.14
CA VAL A 219 -6.13 29.79 21.39
C VAL A 219 -7.61 30.14 21.45
N VAL A 220 -8.45 29.15 21.74
CA VAL A 220 -9.90 29.28 21.68
C VAL A 220 -10.52 29.03 23.04
N ASN A 221 -11.78 29.45 23.17
CA ASN A 221 -12.58 29.17 24.35
C ASN A 221 -12.67 27.69 24.69
N SER A 222 -12.74 27.42 25.99
CA SER A 222 -12.82 26.07 26.55
C SER A 222 -13.95 25.23 25.95
N ASP A 223 -15.06 25.86 25.56
CA ASP A 223 -16.23 25.17 24.98
C ASP A 223 -15.91 24.48 23.65
N TYR A 224 -14.94 24.98 22.89
CA TYR A 224 -14.55 24.41 21.60
C TYR A 224 -13.33 23.49 21.68
N ASN A 225 -12.69 23.38 22.86
CA ASN A 225 -11.56 22.48 23.06
C ASN A 225 -11.93 21.02 22.80
N LEU A 226 -13.21 20.65 22.94
CA LEU A 226 -13.70 19.33 22.59
C LEU A 226 -13.42 18.98 21.12
N TYR A 227 -13.64 19.92 20.19
CA TYR A 227 -13.39 19.68 18.76
C TYR A 227 -11.90 19.50 18.46
N ALA A 228 -11.04 20.30 19.09
CA ALA A 228 -9.59 20.15 18.98
C ALA A 228 -9.13 18.81 19.56
N GLY A 229 -9.68 18.39 20.71
CA GLY A 229 -9.40 17.08 21.31
C GLY A 229 -9.81 15.91 20.41
N VAL A 230 -11.01 15.96 19.81
CA VAL A 230 -11.46 14.95 18.85
C VAL A 230 -10.55 14.94 17.60
N ALA A 231 -10.13 16.11 17.10
CA ALA A 231 -9.21 16.20 15.98
C ALA A 231 -7.82 15.62 16.31
N MET A 232 -7.32 15.82 17.53
CA MET A 232 -6.07 15.20 17.99
C MET A 232 -6.17 13.68 18.02
N LEU A 233 -7.28 13.12 18.48
CA LEU A 233 -7.51 11.67 18.45
C LEU A 233 -7.61 11.16 17.01
N ALA A 234 -8.35 11.88 16.16
CA ALA A 234 -8.49 11.57 14.75
C ALA A 234 -7.15 11.65 13.98
N ALA A 235 -6.17 12.44 14.46
CA ALA A 235 -4.85 12.51 13.86
C ALA A 235 -4.11 11.16 13.86
N PHE A 236 -4.44 10.25 14.78
CA PHE A 236 -3.86 8.90 14.83
C PHE A 236 -4.56 7.89 13.90
N MET A 237 -5.63 8.28 13.21
CA MET A 237 -6.37 7.38 12.32
C MET A 237 -5.49 6.72 11.25
N PRO A 238 -4.57 7.43 10.56
CA PRO A 238 -3.66 6.80 9.60
C PRO A 238 -2.74 5.73 10.21
N LEU A 239 -2.39 5.87 11.49
CA LEU A 239 -1.52 4.93 12.20
C LEU A 239 -2.28 3.67 12.64
N ILE A 240 -3.51 3.85 13.12
CA ILE A 240 -4.39 2.75 13.56
C ILE A 240 -4.87 1.94 12.36
N PHE A 241 -5.32 2.62 11.30
CA PHE A 241 -5.87 1.99 10.11
C PHE A 241 -4.86 2.04 8.97
N LYS A 242 -4.17 0.92 8.77
CA LYS A 242 -3.23 0.77 7.67
C LYS A 242 -3.93 0.99 6.32
N ASN A 243 -3.29 1.77 5.47
CA ASN A 243 -3.73 1.96 4.09
C ASN A 243 -3.58 0.65 3.29
N LYS A 244 -4.45 0.44 2.30
CA LYS A 244 -4.47 -0.75 1.43
C LYS A 244 -3.16 -1.00 0.69
N TYR A 245 -2.44 0.04 0.24
CA TYR A 245 -1.12 -0.13 -0.38
C TYR A 245 -0.13 -0.83 0.56
N VAL A 246 -0.14 -0.43 1.83
CA VAL A 246 0.73 -0.99 2.87
C VAL A 246 0.31 -2.41 3.23
N GLU A 247 -1.00 -2.62 3.43
CA GLU A 247 -1.55 -3.94 3.76
C GLU A 247 -1.24 -4.98 2.68
N ASN A 248 -1.42 -4.62 1.41
CA ASN A 248 -1.19 -5.52 0.28
C ASN A 248 0.29 -5.87 0.11
N TYR A 249 1.19 -4.90 0.27
CA TYR A 249 2.62 -5.14 0.24
C TYR A 249 3.09 -6.00 1.43
N GLU A 250 2.60 -5.75 2.65
CA GLU A 250 2.94 -6.57 3.82
C GLU A 250 2.47 -8.01 3.67
N LYS A 251 1.26 -8.23 3.13
CA LYS A 251 0.78 -9.57 2.79
C LYS A 251 1.64 -10.24 1.73
N GLN A 252 2.14 -9.49 0.75
CA GLN A 252 3.05 -10.04 -0.26
C GLN A 252 4.37 -10.48 0.37
N MET A 253 4.94 -9.65 1.24
CA MET A 253 6.16 -9.98 1.99
C MET A 253 5.96 -11.15 2.95
N GLU A 254 4.78 -11.29 3.55
CA GLU A 254 4.44 -12.43 4.38
C GLU A 254 4.44 -13.73 3.57
N TYR A 255 3.83 -13.74 2.37
CA TYR A 255 3.87 -14.90 1.49
C TYR A 255 5.28 -15.23 1.05
N LYS A 256 6.04 -14.21 0.62
CA LYS A 256 7.44 -14.36 0.25
C LYS A 256 8.24 -14.98 1.40
N ARG A 257 8.05 -14.47 2.62
CA ARG A 257 8.69 -15.03 3.81
C ARG A 257 8.31 -16.49 4.01
N LYS A 258 7.03 -16.87 3.90
CA LYS A 258 6.60 -18.26 4.08
C LYS A 258 7.28 -19.25 3.13
N ILE A 259 7.63 -18.80 1.92
CA ILE A 259 8.29 -19.64 0.91
C ILE A 259 9.80 -19.77 1.18
N TYR A 260 10.45 -18.68 1.57
CA TYR A 260 11.90 -18.69 1.84
C TYR A 260 12.26 -18.95 3.31
N THR A 261 11.29 -19.21 4.20
CA THR A 261 11.56 -19.54 5.60
C THR A 261 12.17 -20.95 5.64
N PRO A 262 13.35 -21.13 6.25
CA PRO A 262 13.89 -22.46 6.42
C PRO A 262 12.94 -23.32 7.27
N VAL A 263 12.77 -24.57 6.89
CA VAL A 263 12.05 -25.54 7.69
C VAL A 263 13.03 -26.06 8.73
N VAL A 264 12.73 -25.75 10.00
CA VAL A 264 13.52 -26.23 11.14
C VAL A 264 12.79 -27.44 11.73
N TYR A 265 13.46 -28.58 11.73
CA TYR A 265 12.95 -29.79 12.37
C TYR A 265 14.06 -30.51 13.13
N THR A 266 13.65 -31.24 14.17
CA THR A 266 14.55 -32.12 14.92
C THR A 266 14.55 -33.48 14.27
N ASP A 267 15.72 -33.99 13.95
CA ASP A 267 15.92 -35.30 13.34
C ASP A 267 16.90 -36.12 14.19
N ILE A 268 16.83 -37.45 14.11
CA ILE A 268 17.78 -38.34 14.79
C ILE A 268 18.66 -38.95 13.72
N TYR A 269 19.95 -38.66 13.76
CA TYR A 269 20.90 -39.10 12.73
C TYR A 269 21.96 -40.03 13.32
N LYS A 270 22.43 -40.97 12.49
CA LYS A 270 23.51 -41.90 12.84
C LYS A 270 24.68 -41.68 11.87
N PRO A 271 25.76 -40.98 12.28
CA PRO A 271 26.83 -40.57 11.36
C PRO A 271 27.66 -41.73 10.80
N THR A 272 27.78 -42.83 11.54
CA THR A 272 28.48 -44.05 11.13
C THR A 272 27.78 -45.27 11.71
N GLN A 273 27.98 -46.45 11.12
CA GLN A 273 27.34 -47.69 11.59
C GLN A 273 27.62 -48.03 13.06
N TYR A 274 28.76 -47.56 13.60
CA TYR A 274 29.19 -47.76 14.98
C TYR A 274 28.88 -46.60 15.93
N SER A 275 28.33 -45.48 15.43
CA SER A 275 27.96 -44.32 16.25
C SER A 275 26.60 -44.50 16.92
N GLN A 276 26.39 -43.87 18.08
CA GLN A 276 25.09 -43.81 18.72
C GLN A 276 24.17 -42.81 18.00
N TRP A 277 22.86 -43.05 18.08
CA TRP A 277 21.85 -42.11 17.59
C TRP A 277 21.98 -40.78 18.34
N SER A 278 22.20 -39.69 17.61
CA SER A 278 22.26 -38.34 18.19
C SER A 278 21.14 -37.47 17.64
N PRO A 279 20.48 -36.67 18.50
CA PRO A 279 19.54 -35.66 18.04
C PRO A 279 20.33 -34.58 17.30
N ARG A 280 19.81 -34.15 16.14
CA ARG A 280 20.32 -32.98 15.41
C ARG A 280 19.18 -32.04 15.08
N LEU A 281 19.50 -30.74 15.08
CA LEU A 281 18.62 -29.72 14.54
C LEU A 281 18.95 -29.57 13.04
N VAL A 282 17.99 -29.88 12.17
CA VAL A 282 18.14 -29.72 10.73
C VAL A 282 17.49 -28.40 10.34
N VAL A 283 18.26 -27.57 9.65
CA VAL A 283 17.77 -26.35 9.01
C VAL A 283 17.83 -26.62 7.52
N GLU A 284 16.67 -26.78 6.90
CA GLU A 284 16.56 -27.08 5.48
C GLU A 284 15.89 -25.91 4.76
N TRP A 285 16.54 -25.41 3.71
CA TRP A 285 15.92 -24.48 2.78
C TRP A 285 15.29 -25.28 1.65
N LYS A 286 13.96 -25.22 1.55
CA LYS A 286 13.25 -25.74 0.38
C LYS A 286 13.25 -24.63 -0.66
N PHE A 287 14.05 -24.81 -1.70
CA PHE A 287 14.00 -23.98 -2.91
C PHE A 287 13.14 -24.70 -3.93
#